data_AF-A0A3A8NAF0-F1
#
_entry.id   AF-A0A3A8NAF0-F1
#
_cell.length_a   1.000
_cell.length_b   1.000
_cell.length_c   1.000
_cell.angle_alpha   90.00
_cell.angle_beta   90.00
_cell.angle_gamma   90.00
#
_symmetry.space_group_name_H-M   'P 1'
#
loop_
_entity.id
_entity.type
_entity.pdbx_description
1 polymer ?
#
loop_
_entity_poly.entity_id
_entity_poly.type
_entity_poly.pdbx_seq_one_letter_code
_entity_poly.pdbx_strand_id
1 'polypeptide(L)'
;MPFVSRLTQTLVGLLLCSAVPAVASAAAPLQPRLAADKRATPSLPEGTRVERVVVKFHEGSRVRLRASGLRSLASERTLAERELLGARRLTEARVGDDVSAAQALLERAPRTSAPRRLFAADPEATLEANKTSGEARSGRQLADLNLYFEVPLVPGTSAEQVTELVAALNALDSVETAYAQPPAEPAMVGFGMDAALRTLLAAADLPPATPLYDSAQGYLNAAPGGIDARFAWGVA
;
A
#
# COMPACT_ATOMS: atom_id res chain seq x y z
N MET A 1 4.64 84.84 47.00
CA MET A 1 3.26 84.36 46.76
C MET A 1 3.05 84.22 45.26
N PRO A 2 2.31 83.19 44.79
CA PRO A 2 2.86 81.98 44.16
C PRO A 2 2.69 81.92 42.63
N PHE A 3 3.05 80.78 42.01
CA PHE A 3 2.53 80.13 40.78
C PHE A 3 3.64 79.69 39.80
N VAL A 4 3.70 78.49 39.22
CA VAL A 4 3.15 77.14 39.47
C VAL A 4 4.08 76.17 38.71
N SER A 5 4.34 75.00 39.29
CA SER A 5 5.11 73.89 38.71
C SER A 5 4.40 73.25 37.51
N ARG A 6 5.12 72.93 36.43
CA ARG A 6 4.62 72.07 35.34
C ARG A 6 5.18 70.66 35.51
N LEU A 7 4.34 69.74 36.02
CA LEU A 7 4.57 68.30 35.92
C LEU A 7 4.23 67.83 34.51
N THR A 8 5.21 67.23 33.83
CA THR A 8 5.03 66.40 32.63
C THR A 8 4.51 65.03 33.06
N GLN A 9 3.27 64.69 32.72
CA GLN A 9 2.71 63.34 32.93
C GLN A 9 3.10 62.42 31.77
N THR A 10 3.78 61.33 32.11
CA THR A 10 3.97 60.12 31.30
C THR A 10 2.67 59.31 31.27
N LEU A 11 2.23 58.87 30.09
CA LEU A 11 1.15 57.90 29.93
C LEU A 11 1.71 56.67 29.21
N VAL A 12 2.06 55.64 29.98
CA VAL A 12 2.45 54.32 29.47
C VAL A 12 1.18 53.46 29.48
N GLY A 13 0.64 53.20 28.29
CA GLY A 13 -0.47 52.26 28.10
C GLY A 13 0.05 50.82 28.09
N LEU A 14 -0.29 50.06 29.13
CA LEU A 14 0.00 48.62 29.21
C LEU A 14 -1.11 47.83 28.49
N LEU A 15 -0.84 47.38 27.27
CA LEU A 15 -1.71 46.47 26.51
C LEU A 15 -1.49 45.04 27.01
N LEU A 16 -2.44 44.51 27.78
CA LEU A 16 -2.51 43.10 28.15
C LEU A 16 -3.09 42.29 26.99
N CYS A 17 -2.21 41.70 26.16
CA CYS A 17 -2.59 40.64 25.23
C CYS A 17 -2.81 39.34 26.01
N SER A 18 -4.06 38.97 26.25
CA SER A 18 -4.41 37.62 26.72
C SER A 18 -4.21 36.63 25.57
N ALA A 19 -3.10 35.90 25.60
CA ALA A 19 -2.89 34.75 24.71
C ALA A 19 -3.84 33.63 25.14
N VAL A 20 -4.86 33.36 24.33
CA VAL A 20 -5.67 32.14 24.47
C VAL A 20 -4.77 30.98 24.08
N PRO A 21 -4.52 29.99 24.97
CA PRO A 21 -3.77 28.81 24.56
C PRO A 21 -4.61 28.05 23.54
N ALA A 22 -4.11 27.97 22.30
CA ALA A 22 -4.63 27.05 21.32
C ALA A 22 -4.43 25.64 21.87
N VAL A 23 -5.49 25.05 22.40
CA VAL A 23 -5.51 23.62 22.72
C VAL A 23 -5.42 22.92 21.38
N ALA A 24 -4.23 22.45 21.03
CA ALA A 24 -4.02 21.58 19.89
C ALA A 24 -4.90 20.34 20.14
N SER A 25 -6.02 20.25 19.44
CA SER A 25 -6.82 19.04 19.42
C SER A 25 -5.93 17.94 18.86
N ALA A 26 -5.46 17.03 19.72
CA ALA A 26 -4.79 15.83 19.28
C ALA A 26 -5.71 15.15 18.25
N ALA A 27 -5.22 14.99 17.02
CA ALA A 27 -5.96 14.31 15.98
C ALA A 27 -6.35 12.91 16.52
N ALA A 28 -7.61 12.52 16.33
CA ALA A 28 -8.07 11.21 16.75
C ALA A 28 -7.15 10.11 16.15
N PRO A 29 -6.83 9.06 16.91
CA PRO A 29 -5.97 7.99 16.42
C PRO A 29 -6.61 7.33 15.19
N LEU A 30 -5.80 7.06 14.16
CA LEU A 30 -6.27 6.44 12.93
C LEU A 30 -6.85 5.05 13.21
N GLN A 31 -7.98 4.72 12.58
CA GLN A 31 -8.50 3.36 12.60
C GLN A 31 -7.48 2.42 11.94
N PRO A 32 -7.03 1.35 12.63
CA PRO A 32 -6.02 0.44 12.07
C PRO A 32 -6.49 -0.21 10.77
N ARG A 33 -5.57 -0.36 9.83
CA ARG A 33 -5.83 -1.19 8.64
C ARG A 33 -5.74 -2.67 8.99
N LEU A 34 -6.49 -3.49 8.25
CA LEU A 34 -6.28 -4.93 8.27
C LEU A 34 -4.91 -5.25 7.65
N ALA A 35 -4.11 -6.05 8.35
CA ALA A 35 -2.86 -6.58 7.83
C ALA A 35 -3.13 -7.82 6.96
N ALA A 36 -2.22 -8.09 6.02
CA ALA A 36 -2.29 -9.33 5.25
C ALA A 36 -2.12 -10.54 6.19
N ASP A 37 -2.91 -11.60 5.99
CA ASP A 37 -2.70 -12.88 6.65
C ASP A 37 -1.70 -13.71 5.84
N LYS A 38 -0.48 -13.87 6.37
CA LYS A 38 0.57 -14.69 5.74
C LYS A 38 0.15 -16.13 5.50
N ARG A 39 -0.74 -16.67 6.35
CA ARG A 39 -1.22 -18.06 6.26
C ARG A 39 -2.17 -18.26 5.10
N ALA A 40 -2.76 -17.18 4.60
CA ALA A 40 -3.67 -17.20 3.46
C ALA A 40 -2.93 -17.13 2.11
N THR A 41 -1.60 -17.26 2.07
CA THR A 41 -0.83 -17.27 0.82
C THR A 41 -1.29 -18.45 -0.04
N PRO A 42 -1.92 -18.21 -1.21
CA PRO A 42 -2.41 -19.29 -2.05
C PRO A 42 -1.26 -20.15 -2.57
N SER A 43 -1.47 -21.48 -2.65
CA SER A 43 -0.53 -22.36 -3.34
C SER A 43 -0.52 -22.03 -4.83
N LEU A 44 0.67 -22.00 -5.44
CA LEU A 44 0.80 -21.86 -6.89
C LEU A 44 0.38 -23.18 -7.56
N PRO A 45 -0.57 -23.17 -8.52
CA PRO A 45 -0.87 -24.35 -9.32
C PRO A 45 0.37 -24.83 -10.07
N GLU A 46 0.45 -26.14 -10.32
CA GLU A 46 1.54 -26.74 -11.10
C GLU A 46 1.61 -26.11 -12.50
N GLY A 47 2.83 -25.81 -12.97
CA GLY A 47 3.06 -25.18 -14.27
C GLY A 47 2.84 -23.65 -14.32
N THR A 48 2.43 -23.02 -13.21
CA THR A 48 2.29 -21.54 -13.16
C THR A 48 3.64 -20.88 -13.39
N ARG A 49 3.75 -20.07 -14.46
CA ARG A 49 4.92 -19.22 -14.67
C ARG A 49 4.87 -18.04 -13.70
N VAL A 50 5.93 -17.85 -12.93
CA VAL A 50 6.08 -16.70 -12.03
C VAL A 50 7.23 -15.86 -12.53
N GLU A 51 6.97 -14.57 -12.77
CA GLU A 51 7.97 -13.63 -13.27
C GLU A 51 8.54 -12.75 -12.16
N ARG A 52 7.83 -12.60 -11.04
CA ARG A 52 8.31 -11.82 -9.90
C ARG A 52 7.73 -12.28 -8.56
N VAL A 53 8.51 -12.05 -7.51
CA VAL A 53 8.04 -12.07 -6.12
C VAL A 53 7.88 -10.63 -5.65
N VAL A 54 6.79 -10.34 -4.97
CA VAL A 54 6.57 -9.08 -4.27
C VAL A 54 6.78 -9.30 -2.79
N VAL A 55 7.50 -8.39 -2.14
CA VAL A 55 7.75 -8.38 -0.69
C VAL A 55 7.29 -7.06 -0.13
N LYS A 56 6.51 -7.12 0.94
CA LYS A 56 6.06 -5.96 1.71
C LYS A 56 6.59 -6.06 3.13
N PHE A 57 7.24 -5.01 3.63
CA PHE A 57 7.58 -4.89 5.05
C PHE A 57 6.45 -4.26 5.86
N HIS A 58 6.42 -4.53 7.17
CA HIS A 58 5.40 -3.95 8.05
C HIS A 58 5.49 -2.42 8.13
N GLU A 59 4.32 -1.78 8.32
CA GLU A 59 4.24 -0.34 8.57
C GLU A 59 5.13 0.05 9.75
N GLY A 60 5.74 1.22 9.66
CA GLY A 60 6.67 1.71 10.68
C GLY A 60 8.10 1.18 10.54
N SER A 61 8.33 0.12 9.75
CA SER A 61 9.68 -0.42 9.53
C SER A 61 10.62 0.58 8.86
N ARG A 62 10.09 1.48 8.03
CA ARG A 62 10.85 2.46 7.20
C ARG A 62 12.00 1.78 6.44
N VAL A 63 11.71 0.60 5.90
CA VAL A 63 12.59 -0.08 4.96
C VAL A 63 12.51 0.63 3.62
N ARG A 64 13.67 0.91 3.02
CA ARG A 64 13.81 1.55 1.71
C ARG A 64 14.85 0.84 0.87
N LEU A 65 14.77 1.02 -0.44
CA LEU A 65 15.81 0.56 -1.37
C LEU A 65 16.88 1.66 -1.51
N ARG A 66 18.15 1.32 -1.25
CA ARG A 66 19.32 2.20 -1.38
C ARG A 66 20.46 1.40 -2.01
N ALA A 67 21.10 1.95 -3.06
CA ALA A 67 22.16 1.26 -3.80
C ALA A 67 21.79 -0.20 -4.14
N SER A 68 20.55 -0.43 -4.59
CA SER A 68 20.01 -1.77 -4.94
C SER A 68 19.85 -2.76 -3.78
N GLY A 69 20.04 -2.32 -2.54
CA GLY A 69 19.85 -3.12 -1.32
C GLY A 69 18.74 -2.58 -0.42
N LEU A 70 18.09 -3.47 0.32
CA LEU A 70 17.11 -3.09 1.34
C LEU A 70 17.84 -2.51 2.56
N ARG A 71 17.34 -1.41 3.10
CA ARG A 71 17.90 -0.74 4.28
C ARG A 71 16.79 -0.29 5.20
N SER A 72 16.93 -0.56 6.50
CA SER A 72 16.09 0.02 7.54
C SER A 72 16.61 1.41 7.90
N LEU A 73 15.87 2.47 7.56
CA LEU A 73 16.22 3.86 7.90
C LEU A 73 15.64 4.23 9.27
N ALA A 74 16.15 3.56 10.31
CA ALA A 74 15.57 3.64 11.65
C ALA A 74 15.62 5.04 12.26
N SER A 75 16.71 5.77 12.02
CA SER A 75 16.91 7.16 12.46
C SER A 75 15.90 8.13 11.84
N GLU A 76 15.33 7.78 10.69
CA GLU A 76 14.36 8.61 9.98
C GLU A 76 12.92 8.32 10.42
N ARG A 77 12.67 7.32 11.28
CA ARG A 77 11.30 6.99 11.70
C ARG A 77 10.66 8.14 12.50
N THR A 78 9.41 8.41 12.19
CA THR A 78 8.51 9.25 12.96
C THR A 78 8.08 8.55 14.27
N LEU A 79 7.46 9.30 15.17
CA LEU A 79 6.92 8.75 16.42
C LEU A 79 5.81 7.72 16.14
N ALA A 80 4.89 8.02 15.22
CA ALA A 80 3.84 7.10 14.81
C ALA A 80 4.39 5.79 14.22
N GLU A 81 5.46 5.86 13.41
CA GLU A 81 6.11 4.65 12.87
C GLU A 81 6.74 3.80 13.97
N ARG A 82 7.35 4.41 15.00
CA ARG A 82 7.88 3.69 16.17
C ARG A 82 6.76 3.00 16.97
N GLU A 83 5.62 3.67 17.16
CA GLU A 83 4.45 3.09 17.82
C GLU A 83 3.89 1.89 17.06
N LEU A 84 3.85 1.97 15.72
CA LEU A 84 3.38 0.86 14.86
C LEU A 84 4.26 -0.38 14.94
N LEU A 85 5.58 -0.21 15.09
CA LEU A 85 6.51 -1.32 15.37
C LEU A 85 6.35 -1.86 16.79
N GLY A 86 6.23 -0.97 17.77
CA GLY A 86 6.01 -1.33 19.17
C GLY A 86 4.75 -2.17 19.38
N ALA A 87 3.64 -1.79 18.72
CA ALA A 87 2.39 -2.56 18.73
C ALA A 87 2.55 -3.99 18.17
N ARG A 88 3.58 -4.23 17.34
CA ARG A 88 3.93 -5.54 16.78
C ARG A 88 5.03 -6.26 17.57
N ARG A 89 5.55 -5.65 18.64
CA ARG A 89 6.72 -6.14 19.39
C ARG A 89 7.97 -6.31 18.51
N LEU A 90 8.09 -5.49 17.46
CA LEU A 90 9.27 -5.46 16.60
C LEU A 90 10.26 -4.41 17.14
N THR A 91 11.47 -4.84 17.46
CA THR A 91 12.56 -3.93 17.84
C THR A 91 13.29 -3.44 16.60
N GLU A 92 13.99 -2.32 16.72
CA GLU A 92 14.85 -1.81 15.65
C GLU A 92 15.91 -2.83 15.23
N ALA A 93 16.55 -3.48 16.20
CA ALA A 93 17.54 -4.53 15.96
C ALA A 93 16.93 -5.69 15.16
N ARG A 94 15.74 -6.17 15.56
CA ARG A 94 15.03 -7.25 14.84
C ARG A 94 14.72 -6.86 13.39
N VAL A 95 14.29 -5.62 13.15
CA VAL A 95 14.07 -5.13 11.78
C VAL A 95 15.38 -5.09 10.98
N GLY A 96 16.49 -4.68 11.60
CA GLY A 96 17.81 -4.71 10.96
C GLY A 96 18.26 -6.13 10.58
N ASP A 97 18.09 -7.09 11.50
CA ASP A 97 18.43 -8.50 11.29
C ASP A 97 17.57 -9.11 10.17
N ASP A 98 16.26 -8.90 10.21
CA ASP A 98 15.33 -9.40 9.21
C ASP A 98 15.58 -8.78 7.83
N VAL A 99 15.92 -7.48 7.76
CA VAL A 99 16.30 -6.85 6.48
C VAL A 99 17.55 -7.51 5.92
N SER A 100 18.56 -7.78 6.76
CA SER A 100 19.79 -8.46 6.34
C SER A 100 19.52 -9.90 5.88
N ALA A 101 18.68 -10.63 6.60
CA ALA A 101 18.26 -11.99 6.24
C ALA A 101 17.45 -12.00 4.93
N ALA A 102 16.54 -11.04 4.74
CA ALA A 102 15.81 -10.87 3.50
C ALA A 102 16.78 -10.62 2.33
N GLN A 103 17.76 -9.73 2.48
CA GLN A 103 18.76 -9.51 1.44
C GLN A 103 19.53 -10.78 1.08
N ALA A 104 19.98 -11.55 2.07
CA ALA A 104 20.67 -12.82 1.83
C ALA A 104 19.78 -13.87 1.13
N LEU A 105 18.47 -13.87 1.38
CA LEU A 105 17.51 -14.69 0.64
C LEU A 105 17.39 -14.23 -0.82
N LEU A 106 17.24 -12.92 -1.04
CA LEU A 106 17.10 -12.35 -2.38
C LEU A 106 18.38 -12.47 -3.22
N GLU A 107 19.55 -12.43 -2.60
CA GLU A 107 20.83 -12.62 -3.29
C GLU A 107 21.01 -14.04 -3.82
N ARG A 108 20.47 -15.04 -3.12
CA ARG A 108 20.50 -16.45 -3.52
C ARG A 108 19.39 -16.84 -4.51
N ALA A 109 18.38 -15.99 -4.66
CA ALA A 109 17.26 -16.26 -5.56
C ALA A 109 17.71 -16.17 -7.04
N PRO A 110 17.15 -17.01 -7.94
CA PRO A 110 17.39 -16.91 -9.38
C PRO A 110 16.68 -15.68 -9.94
N ARG A 111 17.35 -14.54 -9.90
CA ARG A 111 16.81 -13.22 -10.30
C ARG A 111 17.44 -12.69 -11.57
N THR A 112 16.66 -12.00 -12.40
CA THR A 112 17.14 -11.34 -13.63
C THR A 112 17.78 -10.00 -13.37
N SER A 113 17.47 -9.36 -12.24
CA SER A 113 17.97 -8.04 -11.89
C SER A 113 17.94 -7.79 -10.38
N ALA A 114 18.41 -6.63 -9.95
CA ALA A 114 18.30 -6.19 -8.57
C ALA A 114 16.83 -5.97 -8.15
N PRO A 115 16.49 -6.12 -6.86
CA PRO A 115 15.18 -5.73 -6.35
C PRO A 115 14.87 -4.27 -6.70
N ARG A 116 13.60 -3.99 -6.98
CA ARG A 116 13.10 -2.65 -7.31
C ARG A 116 11.94 -2.27 -6.40
N ARG A 117 11.63 -0.98 -6.31
CA ARG A 117 10.36 -0.55 -5.73
C ARG A 117 9.22 -0.98 -6.66
N LEU A 118 8.16 -1.55 -6.09
CA LEU A 118 6.97 -1.91 -6.89
C LEU A 118 6.28 -0.65 -7.43
N PHE A 119 6.14 0.37 -6.59
CA PHE A 119 5.56 1.67 -6.95
C PHE A 119 6.68 2.68 -7.21
N ALA A 120 7.32 2.58 -8.38
CA ALA A 120 8.44 3.43 -8.76
C ALA A 120 8.07 4.60 -9.70
N ALA A 121 6.83 4.64 -10.20
CA ALA A 121 6.36 5.72 -11.06
C ALA A 121 6.38 7.09 -10.34
N ASP A 122 6.06 7.09 -9.05
CA ASP A 122 6.05 8.28 -8.21
C ASP A 122 7.25 8.32 -7.24
N PRO A 123 7.82 9.51 -6.98
CA PRO A 123 8.84 9.70 -5.94
C PRO A 123 8.35 9.26 -4.55
N GLU A 124 9.31 8.84 -3.71
CA GLU A 124 9.07 8.39 -2.33
C GLU A 124 8.24 9.43 -1.53
N ALA A 125 8.62 10.71 -1.63
CA ALA A 125 7.95 11.82 -0.97
C ALA A 125 6.51 12.06 -1.47
N THR A 126 6.24 11.84 -2.75
CA THR A 126 4.87 11.94 -3.31
C THR A 126 3.97 10.87 -2.72
N LEU A 127 4.46 9.63 -2.61
CA LEU A 127 3.72 8.54 -1.99
C LEU A 127 3.48 8.78 -0.49
N GLU A 128 4.45 9.35 0.22
CA GLU A 128 4.30 9.73 1.63
C GLU A 128 3.27 10.87 1.83
N ALA A 129 3.29 11.88 0.95
CA ALA A 129 2.30 12.96 0.96
C ALA A 129 0.89 12.44 0.66
N ASN A 130 0.76 11.53 -0.33
CA ASN A 130 -0.52 10.89 -0.67
C ASN A 130 -1.06 10.05 0.48
N LYS A 131 -0.19 9.28 1.15
CA LYS A 131 -0.56 8.52 2.35
C LYS A 131 -1.08 9.47 3.44
N THR A 132 -0.31 10.50 3.77
CA THR A 132 -0.68 11.47 4.82
C THR A 132 -2.01 12.15 4.51
N SER A 133 -2.21 12.61 3.27
CA SER A 133 -3.46 13.22 2.82
C SER A 133 -4.63 12.24 2.87
N GLY A 134 -4.42 11.00 2.45
CA GLY A 134 -5.45 9.96 2.48
C GLY A 134 -5.84 9.56 3.91
N GLU A 135 -4.89 9.43 4.82
CA GLU A 135 -5.12 9.14 6.24
C GLU A 135 -5.90 10.28 6.91
N ALA A 136 -5.51 11.53 6.66
CA ALA A 136 -6.22 12.70 7.18
C ALA A 136 -7.67 12.80 6.70
N ARG A 137 -7.95 12.46 5.43
CA ARG A 137 -9.31 12.50 4.88
C ARG A 137 -10.18 11.32 5.31
N SER A 138 -9.59 10.14 5.47
CA SER A 138 -10.35 8.90 5.74
C SER A 138 -10.46 8.57 7.23
N GLY A 139 -9.58 9.11 8.08
CA GLY A 139 -9.46 8.71 9.48
C GLY A 139 -8.96 7.27 9.65
N ARG A 140 -8.48 6.63 8.58
CA ARG A 140 -8.02 5.25 8.56
C ARG A 140 -6.54 5.22 8.23
N GLN A 141 -5.82 4.29 8.84
CA GLN A 141 -4.44 4.00 8.47
C GLN A 141 -4.40 3.48 7.03
N LEU A 142 -3.50 4.02 6.21
CA LEU A 142 -3.25 3.56 4.85
C LEU A 142 -1.92 2.82 4.78
N ALA A 143 -1.72 2.05 3.70
CA ALA A 143 -0.46 1.35 3.49
C ALA A 143 0.64 2.33 3.03
N ASP A 144 1.85 2.23 3.57
CA ASP A 144 3.03 2.86 2.97
C ASP A 144 3.46 2.09 1.72
N LEU A 145 3.18 2.68 0.55
CA LEU A 145 3.52 2.09 -0.75
C LEU A 145 5.04 2.00 -0.97
N ASN A 146 5.86 2.75 -0.23
CA ASN A 146 7.31 2.65 -0.29
C ASN A 146 7.86 1.37 0.36
N LEU A 147 7.02 0.60 1.06
CA LEU A 147 7.41 -0.69 1.68
C LEU A 147 7.23 -1.89 0.75
N TYR A 148 6.76 -1.67 -0.48
CA TYR A 148 6.57 -2.72 -1.48
C TYR A 148 7.76 -2.79 -2.44
N PHE A 149 8.37 -3.96 -2.50
CA PHE A 149 9.50 -4.28 -3.36
C PHE A 149 9.13 -5.43 -4.28
N GLU A 150 9.59 -5.36 -5.53
CA GLU A 150 9.51 -6.47 -6.46
C GLU A 150 10.90 -7.06 -6.73
N VAL A 151 10.93 -8.37 -6.91
CA VAL A 151 12.12 -9.16 -7.19
C VAL A 151 11.86 -9.91 -8.49
N PRO A 152 12.40 -9.41 -9.62
CA PRO A 152 12.25 -10.07 -10.92
C PRO A 152 12.99 -11.41 -10.94
N LEU A 153 12.28 -12.49 -11.25
CA LEU A 153 12.84 -13.84 -11.33
C LEU A 153 13.30 -14.18 -12.74
N VAL A 154 14.19 -15.17 -12.84
CA VAL A 154 14.55 -15.80 -14.12
C VAL A 154 13.32 -16.53 -14.68
N PRO A 155 12.93 -16.28 -15.95
CA PRO A 155 11.85 -17.03 -16.59
C PRO A 155 12.10 -18.54 -16.49
N GLY A 156 11.10 -19.29 -16.05
CA GLY A 156 11.21 -20.73 -15.84
C GLY A 156 11.72 -21.16 -14.44
N THR A 157 11.91 -20.22 -13.50
CA THR A 157 12.10 -20.57 -12.08
C THR A 157 10.94 -21.46 -11.61
N SER A 158 11.25 -22.58 -10.95
CA SER A 158 10.22 -23.58 -10.63
C SER A 158 9.26 -23.08 -9.55
N ALA A 159 8.00 -23.55 -9.58
CA ALA A 159 7.00 -23.20 -8.57
C ALA A 159 7.47 -23.58 -7.15
N GLU A 160 8.23 -24.67 -7.00
CA GLU A 160 8.82 -25.10 -5.74
C GLU A 160 9.85 -24.09 -5.22
N GLN A 161 10.81 -23.67 -6.07
CA GLN A 161 11.82 -22.67 -5.71
C GLN A 161 11.18 -21.33 -5.31
N VAL A 162 10.13 -20.92 -6.04
CA VAL A 162 9.37 -19.72 -5.71
C VAL A 162 8.65 -19.87 -4.38
N THR A 163 8.01 -21.01 -4.14
CA THR A 163 7.28 -21.29 -2.90
C THR A 163 8.23 -21.29 -1.70
N GLU A 164 9.40 -21.92 -1.82
CA GLU A 164 10.43 -21.92 -0.78
C GLU A 164 10.91 -20.49 -0.46
N LEU A 165 11.21 -19.70 -1.49
CA LEU A 165 11.63 -18.30 -1.32
C LEU A 165 10.54 -17.46 -0.63
N VAL A 166 9.29 -17.58 -1.08
CA VAL A 166 8.15 -16.87 -0.48
C VAL A 166 7.93 -17.29 0.97
N ALA A 167 8.03 -18.59 1.27
CA ALA A 167 7.90 -19.10 2.64
C ALA A 167 9.02 -18.57 3.55
N ALA A 168 10.27 -18.60 3.07
CA ALA A 168 11.42 -18.09 3.81
C ALA A 168 11.32 -16.57 4.08
N LEU A 169 10.84 -15.79 3.11
CA LEU A 169 10.59 -14.36 3.30
C LEU A 169 9.44 -14.10 4.28
N ASN A 170 8.34 -14.85 4.18
CA ASN A 170 7.20 -14.74 5.09
C ASN A 170 7.53 -15.16 6.53
N ALA A 171 8.55 -15.99 6.74
CA ALA A 171 9.02 -16.39 8.06
C ALA A 171 9.74 -15.27 8.82
N LEU A 172 10.15 -14.18 8.15
CA LEU A 172 10.76 -13.02 8.80
C LEU A 172 9.67 -12.17 9.48
N ASP A 173 9.90 -11.77 10.73
CA ASP A 173 8.89 -11.07 11.54
C ASP A 173 8.59 -9.67 10.98
N SER A 174 9.60 -9.02 10.39
CA SER A 174 9.50 -7.66 9.85
C SER A 174 8.86 -7.60 8.46
N VAL A 175 8.78 -8.74 7.76
CA VAL A 175 8.04 -8.86 6.49
C VAL A 175 6.57 -9.00 6.83
N GLU A 176 5.70 -8.20 6.22
CA GLU A 176 4.25 -8.34 6.37
C GLU A 176 3.70 -9.46 5.50
N THR A 177 4.12 -9.47 4.23
CA THR A 177 3.72 -10.49 3.27
C THR A 177 4.73 -10.52 2.12
N ALA A 178 5.04 -11.73 1.67
CA ALA A 178 5.66 -12.01 0.40
C ALA A 178 4.73 -12.91 -0.41
N TYR A 179 4.65 -12.67 -1.71
CA TYR A 179 3.85 -13.50 -2.61
C TYR A 179 4.45 -13.52 -4.01
N ALA A 180 4.24 -14.64 -4.69
CA ALA A 180 4.51 -14.76 -6.12
C ALA A 180 3.41 -14.06 -6.91
N GLN A 181 3.79 -13.14 -7.79
CA GLN A 181 2.83 -12.51 -8.68
C GLN A 181 2.90 -13.19 -10.05
N PRO A 182 1.82 -13.83 -10.51
CA PRO A 182 1.76 -14.36 -11.87
C PRO A 182 1.82 -13.21 -12.88
N PRO A 183 2.27 -13.47 -14.13
CA PRO A 183 2.22 -12.49 -15.19
C PRO A 183 0.79 -11.97 -15.35
N ALA A 184 0.65 -10.68 -15.62
CA ALA A 184 -0.64 -10.11 -15.97
C ALA A 184 -1.02 -10.62 -17.37
N GLU A 185 -1.98 -11.54 -17.44
CA GLU A 185 -2.56 -11.94 -18.72
C GLU A 185 -3.71 -10.98 -19.04
N PRO A 186 -3.64 -10.21 -20.14
CA PRO A 186 -4.76 -9.39 -20.56
C PRO A 186 -5.96 -10.29 -20.84
N ALA A 187 -7.17 -9.81 -20.53
CA ALA A 187 -8.39 -10.46 -20.96
C ALA A 187 -8.34 -10.59 -22.49
N MET A 188 -8.18 -11.80 -22.99
CA MET A 188 -8.07 -12.04 -24.42
C MET A 188 -9.45 -11.95 -25.05
N VAL A 189 -9.65 -10.92 -25.88
CA VAL A 189 -10.67 -10.92 -26.93
C VAL A 189 -9.93 -11.04 -28.27
N GLY A 190 -9.64 -12.26 -28.70
CA GLY A 190 -9.21 -12.56 -30.08
C GLY A 190 -7.91 -11.91 -30.59
N PHE A 191 -6.97 -11.50 -29.73
CA PHE A 191 -5.68 -10.96 -30.18
C PHE A 191 -4.83 -12.05 -30.86
N GLY A 192 -4.47 -11.83 -32.12
CA GLY A 192 -3.67 -12.76 -32.93
C GLY A 192 -4.48 -13.74 -33.77
N MET A 193 -5.82 -13.74 -33.68
CA MET A 193 -6.65 -14.53 -34.59
C MET A 193 -6.62 -13.94 -36.00
N ASP A 194 -6.41 -14.81 -36.98
CA ASP A 194 -6.58 -14.50 -38.39
C ASP A 194 -7.93 -13.80 -38.64
N ALA A 195 -7.96 -12.85 -39.59
CA ALA A 195 -9.14 -12.03 -39.85
C ALA A 195 -10.35 -12.88 -40.28
N ALA A 196 -10.14 -13.98 -40.99
CA ALA A 196 -11.21 -14.89 -41.38
C ALA A 196 -11.73 -15.68 -40.16
N LEU A 197 -10.85 -16.12 -39.27
CA LEU A 197 -11.26 -16.82 -38.04
C LEU A 197 -11.99 -15.87 -37.07
N ARG A 198 -11.56 -14.61 -36.98
CA ARG A 198 -12.28 -13.55 -36.25
C ARG A 198 -13.67 -13.31 -36.82
N THR A 199 -13.80 -13.26 -38.14
CA THR A 199 -15.09 -13.08 -38.81
C THR A 199 -16.01 -14.29 -38.58
N LEU A 200 -15.47 -15.51 -38.63
CA LEU A 200 -16.23 -16.73 -38.33
C LEU A 200 -16.68 -16.81 -36.87
N LEU A 201 -15.83 -16.46 -35.90
CA LEU A 201 -16.22 -16.43 -34.49
C LEU A 201 -17.18 -15.28 -34.16
N ALA A 202 -17.05 -14.12 -34.80
CA ALA A 202 -17.98 -13.01 -34.64
C ALA A 202 -19.36 -13.29 -35.27
N ALA A 203 -19.39 -14.11 -36.33
CA ALA A 203 -20.62 -14.60 -36.95
C ALA A 203 -21.21 -15.82 -36.21
N ALA A 204 -20.44 -16.46 -35.34
CA ALA A 204 -20.93 -17.54 -34.49
C ALA A 204 -21.63 -16.93 -33.27
N ASP A 205 -22.88 -17.33 -33.04
CA ASP A 205 -23.61 -17.06 -31.80
C ASP A 205 -23.03 -17.94 -30.68
N LEU A 206 -21.80 -17.61 -30.28
CA LEU A 206 -21.13 -18.25 -29.16
C LEU A 206 -21.73 -17.66 -27.89
N PRO A 207 -22.24 -18.49 -26.96
CA PRO A 207 -22.69 -17.99 -25.67
C PRO A 207 -21.52 -17.22 -25.04
N PRO A 208 -21.78 -16.05 -24.40
CA PRO A 208 -20.71 -15.26 -23.81
C PRO A 208 -19.89 -16.16 -22.86
N ALA A 209 -18.57 -16.17 -23.06
CA ALA A 209 -17.66 -16.99 -22.26
C ALA A 209 -17.80 -16.70 -20.75
N THR A 210 -18.27 -15.49 -20.43
CA THR A 210 -18.68 -15.09 -19.08
C THR A 210 -20.19 -15.26 -18.94
N PRO A 211 -20.68 -16.10 -18.00
CA PRO A 211 -22.10 -16.23 -17.72
C PRO A 211 -22.76 -14.88 -17.43
N LEU A 212 -24.03 -14.73 -17.81
CA LEU A 212 -24.83 -13.57 -17.42
C LEU A 212 -25.17 -13.67 -15.93
N TYR A 213 -24.53 -12.85 -15.10
CA TYR A 213 -24.71 -12.83 -13.64
C TYR A 213 -25.77 -11.83 -13.16
N ASP A 214 -26.68 -11.37 -14.01
CA ASP A 214 -27.77 -10.44 -13.63
C ASP A 214 -28.56 -10.94 -12.43
N SER A 215 -28.79 -12.26 -12.32
CA SER A 215 -29.48 -12.88 -11.19
C SER A 215 -28.71 -12.80 -9.87
N ALA A 216 -27.38 -12.60 -9.91
CA ALA A 216 -26.53 -12.40 -8.74
C ALA A 216 -26.37 -10.92 -8.35
N GLN A 217 -26.90 -9.99 -9.17
CA GLN A 217 -26.79 -8.55 -8.95
C GLN A 217 -28.01 -8.03 -8.15
N GLY A 218 -28.11 -8.42 -6.88
CA GLY A 218 -29.25 -8.06 -6.01
C GLY A 218 -29.55 -6.56 -5.93
N TYR A 219 -28.53 -5.70 -6.08
CA TYR A 219 -28.65 -4.24 -6.11
C TYR A 219 -29.57 -3.70 -7.22
N LEU A 220 -29.80 -4.48 -8.28
CA LEU A 220 -30.71 -4.12 -9.38
C LEU A 220 -32.18 -4.08 -8.96
N ASN A 221 -32.55 -4.77 -7.87
CA ASN A 221 -33.92 -4.87 -7.39
C ASN A 221 -34.25 -3.77 -6.37
N ALA A 222 -35.54 -3.50 -6.15
CA ALA A 222 -35.99 -2.57 -5.11
C ALA A 222 -35.67 -3.05 -3.69
N ALA A 223 -35.66 -2.12 -2.74
CA ALA A 223 -35.52 -2.41 -1.33
C ALA A 223 -36.63 -3.39 -0.85
N PRO A 224 -36.34 -4.29 0.12
CA PRO A 224 -35.12 -4.36 0.94
C PRO A 224 -33.98 -5.19 0.32
N GLY A 225 -34.18 -5.82 -0.83
CA GLY A 225 -33.21 -6.73 -1.47
C GLY A 225 -32.17 -6.04 -2.36
N GLY A 226 -32.31 -4.74 -2.61
CA GLY A 226 -31.42 -3.93 -3.44
C GLY A 226 -31.72 -2.43 -3.31
N ILE A 227 -31.22 -1.64 -4.26
CA ILE A 227 -31.32 -0.16 -4.27
C ILE A 227 -32.09 0.39 -5.48
N ASP A 228 -32.79 -0.47 -6.22
CA ASP A 228 -33.54 -0.16 -7.43
C ASP A 228 -32.70 0.55 -8.51
N ALA A 229 -31.49 0.04 -8.76
CA ALA A 229 -30.57 0.66 -9.73
C ALA A 229 -31.17 0.76 -11.15
N ARG A 230 -32.08 -0.16 -11.52
CA ARG A 230 -32.78 -0.12 -12.81
C ARG A 230 -33.72 1.09 -12.92
N PHE A 231 -34.43 1.43 -11.85
CA PHE A 231 -35.25 2.64 -11.82
C PHE A 231 -34.37 3.87 -11.99
N ALA A 232 -33.27 3.98 -11.24
CA ALA A 232 -32.35 5.13 -11.28
C ALA A 232 -31.77 5.40 -12.68
N TRP A 233 -31.53 4.35 -13.49
CA TRP A 233 -31.04 4.51 -14.87
C TRP A 233 -32.12 4.94 -15.87
N GLY A 234 -33.39 4.65 -15.58
CA GLY A 234 -34.52 5.05 -16.42
C GLY A 234 -35.00 6.49 -16.20
N VAL A 235 -34.51 7.16 -15.14
CA VAL A 235 -34.79 8.57 -14.86
C VAL A 235 -33.62 9.42 -15.42
N ALA A 236 -33.51 9.47 -16.74
CA ALA A 236 -32.62 10.39 -17.45
C ALA A 236 -33.43 11.28 -18.39
#